data_AF-R9RBU7-F1
#
_entry.id   AF-R9RBU7-F1
#
_cell.length_a   1.000
_cell.length_b   1.000
_cell.length_c   1.000
_cell.angle_alpha   90.00
_cell.angle_beta   90.00
_cell.angle_gamma   90.00
#
_symmetry.space_group_name_H-M   'P 1'
#
loop_
_entity.id
_entity.type
_entity.pdbx_description
1 polymer ?
#
loop_
_entity_poly.entity_id
_entity_poly.type
_entity_poly.pdbx_seq_one_letter_code
_entity_poly.pdbx_strand_id
1 'polypeptide(L)'
;MMRAIGDQVAKNPEYLSILDKKAIKNGKIDDDVQKDQVSVMNKLLNDALRAKGYAGPDIKMVLTDVTDPNGPYYTDTLTNTVVFDRTMLANANRDEILNALGHEFGHYSKEDNKTGTQTIANYSGEKLEDRTKGMVSKEATEDTLAAIRNNKNVITGEESKQLAESIPMERREYVKWGRVLKGVGAFGFFRMGFAYAEISLGGPIGWGHGVAQGFF
;
A
#
# COMPACT_ATOMS: atom_id res chain seq x y z
N MET A 1 6.28 10.33 -23.30
CA MET A 1 6.84 9.43 -22.26
C MET A 1 5.67 8.78 -21.56
N MET A 2 5.50 7.46 -21.64
CA MET A 2 4.27 6.76 -21.23
C MET A 2 4.22 6.63 -19.71
N ARG A 3 3.09 7.00 -19.12
CA ARG A 3 3.00 7.50 -17.75
C ARG A 3 2.21 6.55 -16.83
N ALA A 4 2.02 5.27 -17.21
CA ALA A 4 1.47 4.12 -16.45
C ALA A 4 0.49 4.49 -15.31
N ILE A 5 0.85 4.30 -14.03
CA ILE A 5 -0.03 4.62 -12.88
C ILE A 5 -0.44 6.10 -12.88
N GLY A 6 0.49 7.01 -13.15
CA GLY A 6 0.17 8.44 -13.22
C GLY A 6 -0.76 8.82 -14.39
N ASP A 7 -0.84 8.03 -15.46
CA ASP A 7 -1.88 8.21 -16.49
C ASP A 7 -3.25 7.80 -15.95
N GLN A 8 -3.32 6.73 -15.16
CA GLN A 8 -4.58 6.28 -14.56
C GLN A 8 -5.06 7.25 -13.48
N VAL A 9 -4.15 7.81 -12.69
CA VAL A 9 -4.45 8.90 -11.75
C VAL A 9 -4.95 10.13 -12.48
N ALA A 10 -4.31 10.53 -13.58
CA ALA A 10 -4.75 11.70 -14.35
C ALA A 10 -6.14 11.54 -14.98
N LYS A 11 -6.52 10.30 -15.35
CA LYS A 11 -7.88 9.97 -15.82
C LYS A 11 -8.90 9.94 -14.68
N ASN A 12 -8.47 9.59 -13.48
CA ASN A 12 -9.33 9.42 -12.30
C ASN A 12 -8.81 10.26 -11.12
N PRO A 13 -8.84 11.60 -11.20
CA PRO A 13 -8.31 12.48 -10.14
C PRO A 13 -9.06 12.32 -8.80
N GLU A 14 -10.26 11.73 -8.84
CA GLU A 14 -11.06 11.35 -7.67
C GLU A 14 -10.38 10.30 -6.79
N TYR A 15 -9.49 9.49 -7.36
CA TYR A 15 -8.74 8.48 -6.61
C TYR A 15 -7.77 9.11 -5.61
N LEU A 16 -7.22 10.29 -5.91
CA LEU A 16 -6.31 10.98 -4.99
C LEU A 16 -7.03 11.41 -3.71
N SER A 17 -8.28 11.89 -3.81
CA SER A 17 -9.02 12.30 -2.61
C SER A 17 -9.37 11.13 -1.70
N ILE A 18 -9.56 9.92 -2.27
CA ILE A 18 -9.76 8.69 -1.50
C ILE A 18 -8.45 8.26 -0.82
N LEU A 19 -7.33 8.29 -1.54
CA LEU A 19 -6.02 7.97 -0.97
C LEU A 19 -5.58 8.96 0.12
N ASP A 20 -5.99 10.23 0.02
CA ASP A 20 -5.71 11.27 1.02
C ASP A 20 -6.55 11.14 2.32
N LYS A 21 -7.59 10.30 2.34
CA LYS A 21 -8.41 10.13 3.55
C LYS A 21 -7.58 9.52 4.67
N LYS A 22 -7.69 10.10 5.87
CA LYS A 22 -7.11 9.49 7.08
C LYS A 22 -7.94 8.26 7.46
N ALA A 23 -7.31 7.09 7.39
CA ALA A 23 -7.88 5.83 7.83
C ALA A 23 -7.82 5.63 9.35
N ILE A 24 -7.14 6.52 10.10
CA ILE A 24 -7.15 6.50 11.57
C ILE A 24 -8.04 7.62 12.08
N LYS A 25 -9.08 7.26 12.85
CA LYS A 25 -9.98 8.19 13.53
C LYS A 25 -10.07 7.82 15.00
N ASN A 26 -9.79 8.78 15.88
CA ASN A 26 -9.83 8.58 17.35
C ASN A 26 -9.01 7.36 17.83
N GLY A 27 -7.84 7.13 17.23
CA GLY A 27 -6.97 6.00 17.57
C GLY A 27 -7.44 4.64 17.07
N LYS A 28 -8.50 4.58 16.27
CA LYS A 28 -9.02 3.35 15.65
C LYS A 28 -8.90 3.42 14.13
N ILE A 29 -8.66 2.26 13.52
CA ILE A 29 -8.67 2.10 12.06
C ILE A 29 -10.13 2.13 11.58
N ASP A 30 -10.37 2.90 10.53
CA ASP A 30 -11.62 2.98 9.79
C ASP A 30 -11.54 2.01 8.61
N ASP A 31 -12.12 0.83 8.78
CA ASP A 31 -12.06 -0.27 7.82
C ASP A 31 -12.71 0.07 6.48
N ASP A 32 -13.76 0.89 6.49
CA ASP A 32 -14.43 1.33 5.26
C ASP A 32 -13.51 2.24 4.44
N VAL A 33 -12.81 3.16 5.11
CA VAL A 33 -11.80 4.02 4.45
C VAL A 33 -10.65 3.18 3.90
N GLN A 34 -10.13 2.20 4.66
CA GLN A 34 -9.06 1.35 4.16
C GLN A 34 -9.49 0.50 2.98
N LYS A 35 -10.71 -0.05 3.02
CA LYS A 35 -11.26 -0.82 1.90
C LYS A 35 -11.38 0.04 0.64
N ASP A 36 -11.83 1.30 0.77
CA ASP A 36 -11.88 2.25 -0.34
C ASP A 36 -10.46 2.53 -0.88
N GLN A 37 -9.47 2.75 0.00
CA GLN A 37 -8.07 2.99 -0.37
C GLN A 37 -7.46 1.79 -1.11
N VAL A 38 -7.57 0.58 -0.57
CA VAL A 38 -7.05 -0.65 -1.21
C VAL A 38 -7.76 -0.92 -2.54
N SER A 39 -9.04 -0.56 -2.65
CA SER A 39 -9.78 -0.67 -3.91
C SER A 39 -9.28 0.27 -4.99
N VAL A 40 -8.95 1.51 -4.63
CA VAL A 40 -8.29 2.46 -5.53
C VAL A 40 -6.90 1.97 -5.92
N MET A 41 -6.11 1.50 -4.95
CA MET A 41 -4.79 0.92 -5.18
C MET A 41 -4.84 -0.23 -6.19
N ASN A 42 -5.82 -1.12 -6.03
CA ASN A 42 -6.01 -2.27 -6.90
C ASN A 42 -6.39 -1.86 -8.33
N LYS A 43 -7.34 -0.92 -8.48
CA LYS A 43 -7.73 -0.35 -9.78
C LYS A 43 -6.52 0.29 -10.48
N LEU A 44 -5.81 1.18 -9.79
CA LEU A 44 -4.63 1.87 -10.33
C LEU A 44 -3.56 0.90 -10.84
N LEU A 45 -3.28 -0.15 -10.07
CA LEU A 45 -2.29 -1.18 -10.45
C LEU A 45 -2.76 -1.97 -11.67
N ASN A 46 -3.96 -2.56 -11.61
CA ASN A 46 -4.49 -3.40 -12.68
C ASN A 46 -4.68 -2.60 -13.98
N ASP A 47 -5.26 -1.41 -13.92
CA ASP A 47 -5.46 -0.56 -15.11
C ASP A 47 -4.13 -0.12 -15.72
N ALA A 48 -3.12 0.15 -14.90
CA ALA A 48 -1.78 0.44 -15.39
C ALA A 48 -1.17 -0.79 -16.09
N LEU A 49 -1.29 -1.98 -15.51
CA LEU A 49 -0.79 -3.23 -16.09
C LEU A 49 -1.50 -3.58 -17.40
N ARG A 50 -2.83 -3.47 -17.44
CA ARG A 50 -3.63 -3.70 -18.66
C ARG A 50 -3.26 -2.71 -19.77
N ALA A 51 -3.06 -1.44 -19.44
CA ALA A 51 -2.58 -0.44 -20.40
C ALA A 51 -1.15 -0.74 -20.92
N LYS A 52 -0.41 -1.63 -20.26
CA LYS A 52 0.89 -2.14 -20.72
C LYS A 52 0.83 -3.51 -21.39
N GLY A 53 -0.37 -4.09 -21.55
CA GLY A 53 -0.51 -5.38 -22.21
C GLY A 53 -0.22 -6.57 -21.30
N TYR A 54 -0.19 -6.39 -19.98
CA TYR A 54 -0.17 -7.52 -19.04
C TYR A 54 -1.36 -8.44 -19.32
N ALA A 55 -1.08 -9.69 -19.64
CA ALA A 55 -2.07 -10.69 -20.05
C ALA A 55 -2.43 -11.69 -18.93
N GLY A 56 -1.73 -11.63 -17.79
CA GLY A 56 -2.02 -12.48 -16.64
C GLY A 56 -3.36 -12.15 -15.96
N PRO A 57 -3.77 -12.95 -14.97
CA PRO A 57 -4.98 -12.67 -14.20
C PRO A 57 -4.85 -11.35 -13.43
N ASP A 58 -5.97 -10.76 -13.05
CA ASP A 58 -5.94 -9.53 -12.24
C ASP A 58 -5.18 -9.76 -10.93
N ILE A 59 -4.42 -8.75 -10.54
CA ILE A 59 -3.72 -8.74 -9.25
C ILE A 59 -4.75 -8.60 -8.15
N LYS A 60 -4.67 -9.47 -7.14
CA LYS A 60 -5.45 -9.43 -5.92
C LYS A 60 -4.72 -8.60 -4.87
N MET A 61 -5.46 -7.79 -4.12
CA MET A 61 -4.94 -7.07 -2.96
C MET A 61 -5.63 -7.57 -1.70
N VAL A 62 -4.81 -7.97 -0.74
CA VAL A 62 -5.24 -8.55 0.54
C VAL A 62 -4.87 -7.56 1.63
N LEU A 63 -5.84 -7.19 2.45
CA LEU A 63 -5.65 -6.27 3.57
C LEU A 63 -5.93 -7.03 4.87
N THR A 64 -4.87 -7.28 5.65
CA THR A 64 -4.95 -8.10 6.87
C THR A 64 -3.95 -7.64 7.92
N ASP A 65 -4.02 -8.20 9.11
CA ASP A 65 -3.03 -7.95 10.16
C ASP A 65 -1.82 -8.90 9.95
N VAL A 66 -0.65 -8.35 9.62
CA VAL A 66 0.52 -9.13 9.23
C VAL A 66 1.49 -9.27 10.40
N THR A 67 1.79 -10.52 10.77
CA THR A 67 2.73 -10.86 11.86
C THR A 67 4.09 -11.37 11.34
N ASP A 68 4.35 -11.24 10.03
CA ASP A 68 5.58 -11.69 9.39
C ASP A 68 6.79 -10.81 9.83
N PRO A 69 7.85 -11.40 10.42
CA PRO A 69 9.00 -10.65 10.91
C PRO A 69 9.84 -10.00 9.79
N ASN A 70 9.74 -10.48 8.56
CA ASN A 70 10.53 -9.96 7.43
C ASN A 70 9.93 -8.68 6.83
N GLY A 71 8.64 -8.43 7.06
CA GLY A 71 8.01 -7.18 6.66
C GLY A 71 6.49 -7.19 6.66
N PRO A 72 5.89 -6.00 6.78
CA PRO A 72 4.43 -5.82 6.79
C PRO A 72 3.77 -5.87 5.40
N TYR A 73 4.58 -5.96 4.35
CA TYR A 73 4.12 -5.90 2.96
C TYR A 73 4.91 -6.89 2.12
N TYR A 74 4.21 -7.70 1.35
CA TYR A 74 4.86 -8.63 0.44
C TYR A 74 3.94 -9.00 -0.72
N THR A 75 4.59 -9.46 -1.78
CA THR A 75 3.96 -9.85 -3.02
C THR A 75 4.32 -11.29 -3.35
N ASP A 76 3.31 -12.01 -3.82
CA ASP A 76 3.43 -13.34 -4.35
C ASP A 76 3.04 -13.31 -5.82
N THR A 77 4.07 -13.22 -6.67
CA THR A 77 3.90 -13.14 -8.13
C THR A 77 3.33 -14.41 -8.72
N LEU A 78 3.50 -15.57 -8.07
CA LEU A 78 2.94 -16.84 -8.54
C LEU A 78 1.41 -16.84 -8.48
N THR A 79 0.84 -16.30 -7.39
CA THR A 79 -0.63 -16.24 -7.22
C THR A 79 -1.23 -14.88 -7.57
N ASN A 80 -0.40 -13.93 -8.02
CA ASN A 80 -0.78 -12.55 -8.30
C ASN A 80 -1.42 -11.85 -7.08
N THR A 81 -0.84 -12.06 -5.90
CA THR A 81 -1.38 -11.55 -4.64
C THR A 81 -0.42 -10.55 -4.03
N VAL A 82 -0.92 -9.36 -3.69
CA VAL A 82 -0.20 -8.36 -2.90
C VAL A 82 -0.86 -8.26 -1.54
N VAL A 83 -0.08 -8.40 -0.47
CA VAL A 83 -0.57 -8.35 0.92
C VAL A 83 -0.13 -7.06 1.58
N PHE A 84 -1.09 -6.38 2.19
CA PHE A 84 -0.91 -5.16 2.97
C PHE A 84 -1.28 -5.35 4.44
N ASP A 85 -0.37 -4.97 5.32
CA ASP A 85 -0.68 -4.80 6.74
C ASP A 85 -1.64 -3.63 6.95
N ARG A 86 -2.72 -3.89 7.69
CA ARG A 86 -3.73 -2.89 8.02
C ARG A 86 -3.16 -1.70 8.76
N THR A 87 -2.37 -1.94 9.79
CA THR A 87 -1.86 -0.86 10.64
C THR A 87 -0.91 0.02 9.87
N MET A 88 0.02 -0.58 9.12
CA MET A 88 0.98 0.17 8.32
C MET A 88 0.28 0.96 7.21
N LEU A 89 -0.74 0.41 6.55
CA LEU A 89 -1.46 1.13 5.50
C LEU A 89 -2.27 2.28 6.08
N ALA A 90 -2.87 2.11 7.26
CA ALA A 90 -3.62 3.18 7.93
C ALA A 90 -2.76 4.40 8.28
N ASN A 91 -1.47 4.16 8.53
CA ASN A 91 -0.49 5.19 8.87
C ASN A 91 0.20 5.80 7.63
N ALA A 92 0.03 5.20 6.45
CA ALA A 92 0.63 5.70 5.23
C ALA A 92 -0.11 6.93 4.69
N ASN A 93 0.65 7.88 4.15
CA ASN A 93 0.08 8.97 3.36
C ASN A 93 -0.05 8.58 1.88
N ARG A 94 -0.78 9.40 1.12
CA ARG A 94 -1.03 9.17 -0.31
C ARG A 94 0.24 8.93 -1.13
N ASP A 95 1.28 9.73 -0.91
CA ASP A 95 2.50 9.66 -1.71
C ASP A 95 3.27 8.36 -1.42
N GLU A 96 3.29 7.93 -0.16
CA GLU A 96 3.84 6.64 0.24
C GLU A 96 3.07 5.46 -0.37
N ILE A 97 1.73 5.53 -0.40
CA ILE A 97 0.87 4.54 -1.05
C ILE A 97 1.19 4.46 -2.55
N LEU A 98 1.27 5.60 -3.24
CA LEU A 98 1.56 5.65 -4.68
C LEU A 98 2.97 5.14 -5.00
N ASN A 99 3.93 5.41 -4.13
CA ASN A 99 5.28 4.87 -4.23
C ASN A 99 5.32 3.35 -4.11
N ALA A 100 4.57 2.79 -3.16
CA ALA A 100 4.44 1.34 -3.02
C ALA A 100 3.81 0.69 -4.25
N LEU A 101 2.76 1.30 -4.82
CA LEU A 101 2.18 0.83 -6.09
C LEU A 101 3.17 0.89 -7.25
N GLY A 102 4.03 1.91 -7.29
CA GLY A 102 5.12 1.99 -8.24
C GLY A 102 6.06 0.78 -8.15
N HIS A 103 6.41 0.37 -6.93
CA HIS A 103 7.22 -0.81 -6.69
C HIS A 103 6.52 -2.09 -7.19
N GLU A 104 5.26 -2.31 -6.81
CA GLU A 104 4.50 -3.50 -7.22
C GLU A 104 4.32 -3.61 -8.73
N PHE A 105 4.03 -2.49 -9.37
CA PHE A 105 3.94 -2.43 -10.81
C PHE A 105 5.27 -2.83 -11.48
N GLY A 106 6.41 -2.53 -10.85
CA GLY A 106 7.73 -2.97 -11.30
C GLY A 106 7.92 -4.50 -11.26
N HIS A 107 7.25 -5.21 -10.35
CA HIS A 107 7.31 -6.68 -10.28
C HIS A 107 6.52 -7.33 -11.41
N TYR A 108 5.27 -6.94 -11.59
CA TYR A 108 4.39 -7.54 -12.60
C TYR A 108 4.72 -7.08 -14.03
N SER A 109 5.26 -5.87 -14.20
CA SER A 109 5.70 -5.40 -15.52
C SER A 109 6.96 -6.11 -16.03
N LYS A 110 7.71 -6.82 -15.17
CA LYS A 110 8.84 -7.65 -15.62
C LYS A 110 8.41 -8.90 -16.38
N GLU A 111 7.14 -9.29 -16.35
CA GLU A 111 6.64 -10.32 -17.28
C GLU A 111 6.68 -9.87 -18.75
N ASP A 112 6.88 -8.58 -19.01
CA ASP A 112 6.96 -7.98 -20.34
C ASP A 112 8.40 -7.93 -20.91
N ASN A 113 9.35 -8.65 -20.29
CA ASN A 113 10.77 -8.64 -20.66
C ASN A 113 11.09 -9.41 -21.96
N LYS A 114 10.11 -9.65 -22.84
CA LYS A 114 10.34 -10.25 -24.18
C LYS A 114 11.06 -9.31 -25.15
N THR A 115 11.13 -8.00 -24.87
CA THR A 115 11.69 -6.99 -25.79
C THR A 115 12.94 -6.27 -25.26
N GLY A 116 13.38 -6.54 -24.02
CA GLY A 116 14.67 -6.08 -23.49
C GLY A 116 14.82 -4.57 -23.20
N THR A 117 13.81 -3.74 -23.43
CA THR A 117 13.94 -2.27 -23.28
C THR A 117 13.75 -1.72 -21.86
N GLN A 118 13.21 -2.50 -20.92
CA GLN A 118 13.04 -2.20 -19.46
C GLN A 118 12.66 -0.75 -19.08
N THR A 119 12.02 0.01 -19.97
CA THR A 119 11.85 1.46 -19.79
C THR A 119 10.78 1.80 -18.74
N ILE A 120 9.93 0.82 -18.39
CA ILE A 120 8.76 0.97 -17.53
C ILE A 120 9.03 0.49 -16.10
N ALA A 121 9.87 -0.54 -15.91
CA ALA A 121 10.18 -1.15 -14.62
C ALA A 121 11.29 -0.42 -13.82
N ASN A 122 12.20 0.31 -14.49
CA ASN A 122 13.41 0.84 -13.86
C ASN A 122 13.27 2.18 -13.12
N TYR A 123 12.06 2.76 -12.97
CA TYR A 123 11.96 4.19 -12.61
C TYR A 123 10.71 4.64 -11.82
N SER A 124 9.91 3.74 -11.24
CA SER A 124 8.49 4.03 -10.96
C SER A 124 8.18 4.76 -9.65
N GLY A 125 8.74 4.41 -8.49
CA GLY A 125 8.33 5.02 -7.19
C GLY A 125 8.55 6.54 -7.13
N GLU A 126 9.79 6.98 -6.99
CA GLU A 126 10.15 8.41 -6.85
C GLU A 126 9.64 9.28 -8.03
N LYS A 127 9.65 8.75 -9.27
CA LYS A 127 9.03 9.47 -10.39
C LYS A 127 7.51 9.49 -10.36
N LEU A 128 6.84 8.51 -9.75
CA LEU A 128 5.39 8.57 -9.54
C LEU A 128 5.07 9.63 -8.50
N GLU A 129 5.75 9.64 -7.35
CA GLU A 129 5.63 10.71 -6.35
C GLU A 129 5.83 12.08 -6.99
N ASP A 130 6.96 12.34 -7.66
CA ASP A 130 7.23 13.63 -8.31
C ASP A 130 6.13 14.05 -9.29
N ARG A 131 5.45 13.08 -9.91
CA ARG A 131 4.43 13.32 -10.93
C ARG A 131 3.02 13.46 -10.35
N THR A 132 2.74 12.85 -9.20
CA THR A 132 1.45 12.95 -8.51
C THR A 132 1.43 14.08 -7.48
N LYS A 133 2.61 14.52 -7.00
CA LYS A 133 2.80 15.59 -6.01
C LYS A 133 2.13 16.92 -6.38
N GLY A 134 1.98 17.21 -7.67
CA GLY A 134 1.30 18.41 -8.19
C GLY A 134 -0.12 18.19 -8.70
N MET A 135 -0.67 16.99 -8.61
CA MET A 135 -2.02 16.70 -9.10
C MET A 135 -3.07 17.18 -8.08
N VAL A 136 -4.07 17.91 -8.56
CA VAL A 136 -5.20 18.37 -7.74
C VAL A 136 -6.17 17.22 -7.56
N SER A 137 -6.46 16.86 -6.31
CA SER A 137 -7.48 15.86 -5.99
C SER A 137 -8.88 16.42 -6.28
N LYS A 138 -9.75 15.57 -6.83
CA LYS A 138 -11.17 15.89 -7.01
C LYS A 138 -11.98 15.09 -5.99
N GLU A 139 -13.07 15.65 -5.46
CA GLU A 139 -13.95 14.87 -4.59
C GLU A 139 -14.53 13.67 -5.35
N ALA A 140 -14.49 12.50 -4.71
CA ALA A 140 -15.03 11.28 -5.28
C ALA A 140 -16.57 11.34 -5.34
N THR A 141 -17.12 11.03 -6.52
CA THR A 141 -18.56 10.88 -6.70
C THR A 141 -19.05 9.56 -6.09
N GLU A 142 -20.34 9.48 -5.76
CA GLU A 142 -20.96 8.22 -5.28
C GLU A 142 -20.84 7.09 -6.32
N ASP A 143 -20.92 7.41 -7.61
CA ASP A 143 -20.71 6.44 -8.69
C ASP A 143 -19.28 5.89 -8.67
N THR A 144 -18.28 6.75 -8.48
CA THR A 144 -16.88 6.34 -8.30
C THR A 144 -16.71 5.45 -7.07
N LEU A 145 -17.32 5.83 -5.94
CA LEU A 145 -17.28 5.05 -4.69
C LEU A 145 -17.94 3.67 -4.87
N ALA A 146 -19.09 3.60 -5.55
CA ALA A 146 -19.75 2.35 -5.85
C ALA A 146 -18.88 1.44 -6.74
N ALA A 147 -18.24 2.01 -7.76
CA ALA A 147 -17.39 1.27 -8.70
C ALA A 147 -16.09 0.73 -8.06
N ILE A 148 -15.52 1.44 -7.08
CA ILE A 148 -14.36 0.93 -6.33
C ILE A 148 -14.77 -0.07 -5.24
N ARG A 149 -15.90 0.14 -4.55
CA ARG A 149 -16.35 -0.75 -3.47
C ARG A 149 -16.75 -2.13 -3.98
N ASN A 150 -17.24 -2.22 -5.21
CA ASN A 150 -17.53 -3.47 -5.89
C ASN A 150 -16.28 -4.08 -6.56
N ASN A 151 -15.12 -4.07 -5.87
CA ASN A 151 -13.89 -4.65 -6.38
C ASN A 151 -13.68 -6.08 -5.84
N LYS A 152 -13.97 -7.08 -6.67
CA LYS A 152 -13.79 -8.51 -6.37
C LYS A 152 -12.33 -8.94 -6.16
N ASN A 153 -11.37 -8.11 -6.56
CA ASN A 153 -9.95 -8.40 -6.40
C ASN A 153 -9.37 -7.83 -5.09
N VAL A 154 -10.22 -7.25 -4.23
CA VAL A 154 -9.84 -6.78 -2.89
C VAL A 154 -10.44 -7.72 -1.84
N ILE A 155 -9.58 -8.25 -0.98
CA ILE A 155 -9.94 -9.22 0.04
C ILE A 155 -9.61 -8.63 1.41
N THR A 156 -10.62 -8.59 2.29
CA THR A 156 -10.55 -8.02 3.65
C THR A 156 -11.20 -8.98 4.64
N GLY A 157 -10.98 -8.80 5.94
CA GLY A 157 -11.62 -9.62 6.98
C GLY A 157 -11.01 -11.03 7.09
N GLU A 158 -11.78 -12.04 7.49
CA GLU A 158 -11.22 -13.37 7.83
C GLU A 158 -10.57 -14.08 6.63
N GLU A 159 -11.16 -13.96 5.44
CA GLU A 159 -10.61 -14.55 4.21
C GLU A 159 -9.21 -13.99 3.87
N SER A 160 -8.98 -12.72 4.18
CA SER A 160 -7.69 -12.06 3.93
C SER A 160 -6.55 -12.71 4.73
N LYS A 161 -6.84 -13.09 5.97
CA LYS A 161 -5.87 -13.69 6.88
C LYS A 161 -5.49 -15.08 6.40
N GLN A 162 -6.48 -15.91 6.06
CA GLN A 162 -6.26 -17.25 5.53
C GLN A 162 -5.43 -17.22 4.24
N LEU A 163 -5.75 -16.30 3.33
CA LEU A 163 -4.99 -16.15 2.09
C LEU A 163 -3.54 -15.71 2.35
N ALA A 164 -3.32 -14.73 3.23
CA ALA A 164 -1.97 -14.28 3.60
C ALA A 164 -1.15 -15.41 4.26
N GLU A 165 -1.75 -16.17 5.17
CA GLU A 165 -1.12 -17.31 5.84
C GLU A 165 -0.81 -18.47 4.88
N SER A 166 -1.60 -18.64 3.80
CA SER A 166 -1.39 -19.69 2.81
C SER A 166 -0.18 -19.46 1.89
N ILE A 167 0.38 -18.24 1.84
CA ILE A 167 1.55 -17.90 1.03
C ILE A 167 2.83 -18.30 1.80
N PRO A 168 3.63 -19.26 1.32
CA PRO A 168 4.87 -19.66 2.00
C PRO A 168 5.89 -18.51 2.04
N MET A 169 6.67 -18.39 3.12
CA MET A 169 7.62 -17.29 3.31
C MET A 169 8.67 -17.20 2.20
N GLU A 170 9.12 -18.33 1.67
CA GLU A 170 10.10 -18.40 0.57
C GLU A 170 9.58 -17.80 -0.75
N ARG A 171 8.26 -17.64 -0.88
CA ARG A 171 7.60 -17.06 -2.05
C ARG A 171 7.26 -15.58 -1.86
N ARG A 172 7.41 -15.05 -0.64
CA ARG A 172 7.08 -13.66 -0.31
C ARG A 172 8.20 -12.74 -0.79
N GLU A 173 7.92 -11.92 -1.78
CA GLU A 173 8.78 -10.81 -2.16
C GLU A 173 8.42 -9.57 -1.35
N TYR A 174 9.26 -9.23 -0.37
CA TYR A 174 8.99 -8.11 0.53
C TYR A 174 9.20 -6.76 -0.14
N VAL A 175 8.21 -5.90 0.04
CA VAL A 175 8.26 -4.51 -0.40
C VAL A 175 9.17 -3.73 0.55
N LYS A 176 10.27 -3.18 0.03
CA LYS A 176 11.19 -2.36 0.84
C LYS A 176 10.62 -0.95 1.09
N TRP A 177 9.58 -0.85 1.91
CA TRP A 177 8.97 0.42 2.33
C TRP A 177 9.95 1.36 3.04
N GLY A 178 11.04 0.85 3.63
CA GLY A 178 12.11 1.69 4.20
C GLY A 178 12.82 2.62 3.21
N ARG A 179 12.72 2.39 1.88
CA ARG A 179 13.15 3.35 0.84
C ARG A 179 12.02 4.27 0.37
N VAL A 180 10.77 3.86 0.55
CA VAL A 180 9.55 4.63 0.19
C VAL A 180 9.25 5.69 1.25
N LEU A 181 9.49 5.37 2.52
CA LEU A 181 9.39 6.27 3.67
C LEU A 181 10.65 7.14 3.83
N LYS A 182 11.13 7.84 2.79
CA LYS A 182 12.27 8.78 2.90
C LYS A 182 11.96 9.82 4.00
N GLY A 183 12.39 9.55 5.23
CA GLY A 183 12.11 10.37 6.41
C GLY A 183 11.87 9.58 7.70
N VAL A 184 11.39 8.34 7.63
CA VAL A 184 11.33 7.44 8.79
C VAL A 184 12.58 6.58 8.76
N GLY A 185 13.73 7.22 9.02
CA GLY A 185 15.01 6.52 9.12
C GLY A 185 14.86 5.33 10.07
N ALA A 186 15.34 4.16 9.66
CA ALA A 186 15.75 2.97 10.44
C ALA A 186 15.29 2.74 11.92
N PHE A 187 14.18 3.31 12.38
CA PHE A 187 13.77 3.40 13.80
C PHE A 187 12.41 2.75 14.07
N GLY A 188 11.69 2.29 13.03
CA GLY A 188 10.31 1.78 13.15
C GLY A 188 10.15 0.27 13.24
N PHE A 189 11.13 -0.52 12.79
CA PHE A 189 11.00 -1.99 12.79
C PHE A 189 11.08 -2.61 14.20
N PHE A 190 11.79 -1.97 15.13
CA PHE A 190 11.94 -2.47 16.51
C PHE A 190 10.88 -1.95 17.50
N ARG A 191 10.17 -0.86 17.18
CA ARG A 191 9.14 -0.28 18.08
C ARG A 191 7.72 -0.74 17.81
N MET A 192 7.40 -1.23 16.60
CA MET A 192 6.05 -1.70 16.32
C MET A 192 5.69 -3.00 17.06
N GLY A 193 6.66 -3.84 17.41
CA GLY A 193 6.41 -5.00 18.27
C GLY A 193 5.91 -4.64 19.67
N PHE A 194 6.26 -3.45 20.20
CA PHE A 194 5.76 -2.96 21.48
C PHE A 194 4.38 -2.28 21.36
N ALA A 195 4.15 -1.50 20.29
CA ALA A 195 2.84 -0.89 20.04
C ALA A 195 1.75 -1.94 19.76
N TYR A 196 2.10 -3.06 19.11
CA TYR A 196 1.18 -4.17 18.86
C TYR A 196 0.70 -4.85 20.15
N ALA A 197 1.58 -4.95 21.17
CA ALA A 197 1.23 -5.44 22.50
C ALA A 197 0.37 -4.43 23.27
N GLU A 198 0.69 -3.13 23.24
CA GLU A 198 -0.08 -2.10 23.94
C GLU A 198 -1.49 -1.90 23.38
N ILE A 199 -1.67 -1.94 22.05
CA ILE A 199 -2.99 -1.76 21.41
C ILE A 199 -3.88 -2.99 21.64
N SER A 200 -3.30 -4.20 21.70
CA SER A 200 -4.06 -5.44 21.90
C SER A 200 -4.42 -5.73 23.36
N LEU A 201 -3.75 -5.10 24.34
CA LEU A 201 -3.90 -5.41 25.76
C LEU A 201 -4.77 -4.43 26.57
N GLY A 202 -5.33 -3.38 25.97
CA GLY A 202 -6.39 -2.57 26.60
C GLY A 202 -6.04 -1.97 27.98
N GLY A 203 -4.78 -1.60 28.21
CA GLY A 203 -4.33 -0.98 29.46
C GLY A 203 -4.43 0.56 29.45
N PRO A 204 -4.73 1.23 30.58
CA PRO A 204 -4.90 2.67 30.62
C PRO A 204 -3.57 3.43 30.42
N ILE A 205 -3.67 4.49 29.63
CA ILE A 205 -2.58 5.39 29.23
C ILE A 205 -2.16 6.26 30.42
N GLY A 206 -1.00 5.96 31.01
CA GLY A 206 -0.34 6.81 32.01
C GLY A 206 0.75 7.67 31.38
N TRP A 207 0.49 8.96 31.18
CA TRP A 207 1.50 9.95 30.79
C TRP A 207 2.43 10.26 31.97
N GLY A 208 3.69 9.85 31.90
CA GLY A 208 4.75 10.28 32.82
C GLY A 208 5.72 11.24 32.12
N HIS A 209 5.61 12.54 32.43
CA HIS A 209 6.58 13.57 32.03
C HIS A 209 7.99 13.27 32.58
N GLY A 210 9.01 13.61 31.79
CA GLY A 210 10.40 13.21 32.04
C GLY A 210 11.14 13.98 33.14
N VAL A 211 12.41 13.59 33.31
CA VAL A 211 13.46 14.42 33.88
C VAL A 211 14.74 14.17 33.09
N ALA A 212 15.33 15.27 32.64
CA ALA A 212 16.58 15.33 31.89
C ALA A 212 17.77 14.85 32.75
N GLN A 213 18.65 14.03 32.18
CA GLN A 213 19.98 13.75 32.74
C GLN A 213 21.01 14.62 32.05
N GLY A 214 21.71 15.43 32.85
CA GLY A 214 22.81 16.29 32.43
C GLY A 214 24.09 15.51 32.15
N PHE A 215 24.89 16.08 31.25
CA PHE A 215 26.27 15.69 30.97
C PHE A 215 27.18 16.14 32.12
N PHE A 216 28.18 15.31 32.46
CA PHE A 216 29.34 15.70 33.27
C PHE A 216 30.31 16.55 32.44
#